data_AF-A0A444ZMA8-F1
#
_entry.id   AF-A0A444ZMA8-F1
#
_cell.length_a   1.000
_cell.length_b   1.000
_cell.length_c   1.000
_cell.angle_alpha   90.00
_cell.angle_beta   90.00
_cell.angle_gamma   90.00
#
_symmetry.space_group_name_H-M   'P 1'
#
loop_
_entity.id
_entity.type
_entity.pdbx_description
1 polymer ?
#
loop_
_entity_poly.entity_id
_entity_poly.type
_entity_poly.pdbx_seq_one_letter_code
_entity_poly.pdbx_strand_id
1 'polypeptide(L)'
;MLDSNVTLTDLSYIVLNIRFNIDTTKEIIMSTNDAITMKALRCGIDNVAIGHCFDVVSALDLVYHDVYKLLLKMIHLLFLGFEEEKEMAFVIVHMRKKKVDHERK
;
A
#
# COMPACT_ATOMS: atom_id res chain seq x y z
N MET A 1 -18.98 7.84 -0.68
CA MET A 1 -18.12 9.01 -0.95
C MET A 1 -17.01 8.96 0.07
N LEU A 2 -15.77 8.69 -0.35
CA LEU A 2 -14.62 8.66 0.54
C LEU A 2 -13.91 10.01 0.39
N ASP A 3 -14.27 11.01 1.20
CA ASP A 3 -13.49 12.25 1.35
C ASP A 3 -12.19 11.94 2.11
N SER A 4 -11.36 11.07 1.54
CA SER A 4 -10.16 10.54 2.17
C SER A 4 -8.92 11.00 1.40
N ASN A 5 -7.95 11.57 2.12
CA ASN A 5 -6.61 11.82 1.61
C ASN A 5 -5.86 10.49 1.43
N VAL A 6 -5.77 10.03 0.19
CA VAL A 6 -5.11 8.78 -0.18
C VAL A 6 -3.68 9.08 -0.59
N THR A 7 -2.71 8.41 0.04
CA THR A 7 -1.35 8.40 -0.47
C THR A 7 -1.09 7.06 -1.16
N LEU A 8 -0.83 7.08 -2.47
CA LEU A 8 -0.44 5.90 -3.23
C LEU A 8 1.08 5.81 -3.29
N THR A 9 1.60 4.62 -2.97
CA THR A 9 3.04 4.39 -2.89
C THR A 9 3.47 3.15 -3.64
N ASP A 10 4.57 3.24 -4.40
CA ASP A 10 5.24 2.12 -5.06
C ASP A 10 6.70 2.49 -5.36
N LEU A 11 7.47 1.61 -5.99
CA LEU A 11 8.80 1.90 -6.50
C LEU A 11 8.77 3.08 -7.48
N SER A 12 9.81 3.92 -7.48
CA SER A 12 9.83 5.18 -8.23
C SER A 12 9.51 5.02 -9.72
N TYR A 13 9.99 3.94 -10.34
CA TYR A 13 9.74 3.65 -11.75
C TYR A 13 8.32 3.11 -12.01
N ILE A 14 7.68 2.51 -11.01
CA ILE A 14 6.29 2.04 -11.08
C ILE A 14 5.32 3.20 -10.88
N VAL A 15 5.59 4.08 -9.90
CA VAL A 15 4.80 5.29 -9.63
C VAL A 15 4.64 6.14 -10.89
N LEU A 16 5.68 6.30 -11.69
CA LEU A 16 5.60 7.04 -12.96
C LEU A 16 4.62 6.40 -13.95
N ASN A 17 4.56 5.07 -13.99
CA ASN A 17 3.69 4.32 -14.90
C ASN A 17 2.22 4.34 -14.44
N ILE A 18 1.97 4.28 -13.13
CA ILE A 18 0.60 4.29 -12.58
C ILE A 18 -0.01 5.68 -12.64
N ARG A 19 0.81 6.75 -12.64
CA ARG A 19 0.33 8.14 -12.71
C ARG A 19 -0.59 8.36 -13.91
N PHE A 20 -0.24 7.80 -15.07
CA PHE A 20 -1.08 7.87 -16.26
C PHE A 20 -2.46 7.21 -16.04
N ASN A 21 -2.50 6.04 -15.39
CA ASN A 21 -3.76 5.34 -15.08
C ASN A 21 -4.64 6.12 -14.09
N ILE A 22 -4.02 6.85 -13.17
CA ILE A 22 -4.76 7.71 -12.24
C ILE A 22 -5.28 8.92 -12.99
N ASP A 23 -4.44 9.59 -13.78
CA ASP A 23 -4.82 10.78 -14.54
C ASP A 23 -6.01 10.51 -15.48
N THR A 24 -6.09 9.33 -16.08
CA THR A 24 -7.21 8.91 -16.93
C THR A 24 -8.47 8.51 -16.15
N THR A 25 -8.32 8.05 -14.91
CA THR A 25 -9.45 7.66 -14.05
C THR A 25 -9.92 8.81 -13.16
N LYS A 26 -9.20 9.94 -13.12
CA LYS A 26 -9.56 11.13 -12.34
C LYS A 26 -10.98 11.59 -12.64
N GLU A 27 -11.37 11.62 -13.91
CA GLU A 27 -12.73 12.02 -14.32
C GLU A 27 -13.84 11.11 -13.76
N ILE A 28 -13.52 9.83 -13.53
CA ILE A 28 -14.44 8.85 -12.94
C ILE A 28 -14.44 8.94 -11.41
N ILE A 29 -13.30 9.34 -10.83
CA ILE A 29 -13.05 9.47 -9.38
C ILE A 29 -13.45 10.87 -8.85
N MET A 30 -13.83 11.80 -9.74
CA MET A 30 -14.02 13.26 -9.60
C MET A 30 -14.79 13.83 -8.39
N SER A 31 -15.30 13.03 -7.45
CA SER A 31 -15.70 13.56 -6.13
C SER A 31 -14.51 13.85 -5.20
N THR A 32 -13.30 13.33 -5.47
CA THR A 32 -12.16 13.41 -4.53
C THR A 32 -10.95 14.15 -5.10
N ASN A 33 -11.18 15.17 -5.92
CA ASN A 33 -10.17 15.74 -6.82
C ASN A 33 -8.91 16.34 -6.14
N ASP A 34 -8.92 16.52 -4.81
CA ASP A 34 -7.78 17.09 -4.07
C ASP A 34 -7.01 16.09 -3.20
N ALA A 35 -7.39 14.80 -3.20
CA ALA A 35 -7.02 13.92 -2.10
C ALA A 35 -5.97 12.85 -2.43
N ILE A 36 -5.55 12.65 -3.69
CA ILE A 36 -4.60 11.58 -4.05
C ILE A 36 -3.18 12.12 -4.23
N THR A 37 -2.29 11.78 -3.29
CA THR A 37 -0.85 12.06 -3.35
C THR A 37 -0.09 10.82 -3.80
N MET A 38 0.80 10.94 -4.78
CA MET A 38 1.71 9.85 -5.18
C MET A 38 3.10 10.06 -4.58
N LYS A 39 3.67 9.03 -3.97
CA LYS A 39 5.05 9.05 -3.45
C LYS A 39 5.77 7.75 -3.79
N ALA A 40 7.06 7.86 -4.12
CA ALA A 40 7.90 6.68 -4.23
C ALA A 40 8.18 6.11 -2.83
N LEU A 41 8.09 4.79 -2.69
CA LEU A 41 8.40 4.06 -1.46
C LEU A 41 9.03 2.70 -1.78
N ARG A 42 10.27 2.50 -1.34
CA ARG A 42 10.83 1.15 -1.19
C ARG A 42 10.60 0.66 0.22
N CYS A 43 9.82 -0.43 0.34
CA CYS A 43 9.54 -1.08 1.62
C CYS A 43 10.84 -1.41 2.37
N GLY A 44 10.95 -0.95 3.62
CA GLY A 44 12.10 -1.21 4.48
C GLY A 44 13.31 -0.28 4.25
N ILE A 45 13.25 0.62 3.28
CA ILE A 45 14.34 1.57 2.96
C ILE A 45 13.85 3.02 3.12
N ASP A 46 12.75 3.39 2.48
CA ASP A 46 12.31 4.81 2.38
C ASP A 46 11.20 5.19 3.39
N ASN A 47 11.05 4.42 4.49
CA ASN A 47 9.92 4.48 5.42
C ASN A 47 9.65 5.89 6.03
N VAL A 48 10.65 6.77 6.05
CA VAL A 48 10.56 8.13 6.66
C VAL A 48 9.90 9.14 5.70
N ALA A 49 9.92 8.89 4.39
CA ALA A 49 9.55 9.89 3.38
C ALA A 49 8.03 10.12 3.24
N ILE A 50 7.21 9.18 3.71
CA ILE A 50 5.76 9.21 3.48
C ILE A 50 5.02 9.96 4.60
N GLY A 51 5.60 10.00 5.80
CA GLY A 51 4.92 10.44 7.02
C GLY A 51 4.43 9.26 7.86
N HIS A 52 3.65 9.56 8.90
CA HIS A 52 3.03 8.59 9.80
C HIS A 52 1.62 9.09 10.19
N CYS A 53 0.89 8.33 11.00
CA CYS A 53 -0.51 8.56 11.39
C CYS A 53 -1.51 8.37 10.24
N PHE A 54 -1.37 7.29 9.47
CA PHE A 54 -2.40 6.87 8.52
C PHE A 54 -3.54 6.15 9.25
N ASP A 55 -4.79 6.51 8.97
CA ASP A 55 -5.97 5.81 9.52
C ASP A 55 -6.11 4.40 8.96
N VAL A 56 -5.71 4.22 7.69
CA VAL A 56 -5.79 2.95 6.96
C VAL A 56 -4.53 2.80 6.10
N VAL A 57 -3.86 1.65 6.24
CA VAL A 57 -2.77 1.23 5.35
C VAL A 57 -3.22 -0.02 4.62
N SER A 58 -3.28 0.04 3.29
CA SER A 58 -3.60 -1.10 2.44
C SER A 58 -2.39 -1.53 1.64
N ALA A 59 -2.10 -2.83 1.67
CA ALA A 59 -1.02 -3.45 0.92
C ALA A 59 -1.57 -4.68 0.22
N LEU A 60 -1.65 -4.64 -1.11
CA LEU A 60 -2.23 -5.69 -1.92
C LEU A 60 -1.13 -6.54 -2.56
N ASP A 61 -1.26 -7.87 -2.43
CA ASP A 61 -0.42 -8.88 -3.09
C ASP A 61 1.09 -8.73 -2.88
N LEU A 62 1.51 -8.28 -1.68
CA LEU A 62 2.92 -8.29 -1.27
C LEU A 62 3.37 -9.72 -0.95
N VAL A 63 3.71 -10.50 -1.98
CA VAL A 63 4.20 -11.87 -1.85
C VAL A 63 5.72 -11.88 -1.80
N TYR A 64 6.30 -11.67 -0.61
CA TYR A 64 7.73 -11.90 -0.41
C TYR A 64 8.02 -12.47 0.98
N HIS A 65 8.62 -13.66 1.02
CA HIS A 65 9.03 -14.32 2.27
C HIS A 65 10.06 -13.50 3.06
N ASP A 66 10.93 -12.76 2.38
CA ASP A 66 12.05 -12.05 3.02
C ASP A 66 11.72 -10.61 3.43
N VAL A 67 10.63 -10.05 2.89
CA VAL A 67 10.25 -8.64 3.12
C VAL A 67 9.20 -8.52 4.24
N TYR A 68 8.66 -9.63 4.73
CA TYR A 68 7.59 -9.63 5.73
C TYR A 68 7.95 -8.85 7.01
N LYS A 69 9.17 -9.05 7.55
CA LYS A 69 9.62 -8.34 8.75
C LYS A 69 9.78 -6.83 8.52
N LEU A 70 10.28 -6.46 7.34
CA LEU A 70 10.43 -5.05 6.95
C LEU A 70 9.08 -4.39 6.69
N LEU A 71 8.13 -5.13 6.10
CA LEU A 71 6.76 -4.71 5.88
C LEU A 71 6.04 -4.45 7.21
N LEU A 72 6.10 -5.38 8.16
CA LEU A 72 5.50 -5.18 9.49
C LEU A 72 6.08 -3.95 10.20
N LYS A 73 7.41 -3.78 10.15
CA LYS A 73 8.07 -2.60 10.72
C LYS A 73 7.59 -1.31 10.03
N MET A 74 7.46 -1.33 8.72
CA MET A 74 6.97 -0.18 7.95
C MET A 74 5.52 0.15 8.30
N ILE A 75 4.63 -0.85 8.33
CA ILE A 75 3.22 -0.63 8.67
C ILE A 75 3.10 -0.08 10.10
N HIS A 76 3.85 -0.63 11.05
CA HIS A 76 3.90 -0.09 12.42
C HIS A 76 4.30 1.39 12.41
N LEU A 77 5.39 1.76 11.71
CA LEU A 77 5.82 3.15 11.59
C LEU A 77 4.76 4.05 10.93
N LEU A 78 4.04 3.55 9.91
CA LEU A 78 3.00 4.31 9.23
C LEU A 78 1.80 4.60 10.14
N PHE A 79 1.46 3.68 11.05
CA PHE A 79 0.36 3.90 12.00
C PHE A 79 0.77 4.68 13.24
N LEU A 80 1.91 4.35 13.85
CA LEU A 80 2.30 4.77 15.20
C LEU A 80 3.46 5.78 15.22
N GLY A 81 4.09 6.04 14.08
CA GLY A 81 5.31 6.84 14.02
C GLY A 81 6.49 6.12 14.69
N PHE A 82 7.41 6.89 15.27
CA PHE A 82 8.62 6.37 15.93
C PHE A 82 8.41 6.08 17.43
N GLU A 83 7.17 6.04 17.91
CA GLU A 83 6.87 5.67 19.30
C GLU A 83 6.96 4.15 19.46
N GLU A 84 8.13 3.65 19.85
CA GLU A 84 8.44 2.22 19.94
C GLU A 84 7.63 1.44 21.01
N GLU A 85 6.85 2.12 21.86
CA GLU A 85 6.19 1.51 23.02
C GLU A 85 4.72 1.09 22.78
N LYS A 86 4.14 1.34 21.59
CA LYS A 86 2.75 0.97 21.31
C LYS A 86 2.66 -0.41 20.65
N GLU A 87 2.04 -1.37 21.33
CA GLU A 87 1.74 -2.68 20.73
C GLU A 87 0.68 -2.55 19.64
N MET A 88 0.90 -3.24 18.51
CA MET A 88 -0.03 -3.28 17.38
C MET A 88 -0.25 -4.73 16.94
N ALA A 89 -1.52 -5.11 16.82
CA ALA A 89 -1.91 -6.41 16.27
C ALA A 89 -2.28 -6.26 14.79
N PHE A 90 -1.71 -7.11 13.93
CA PHE A 90 -2.04 -7.17 12.50
C PHE A 90 -2.76 -8.46 12.17
N VAL A 91 -3.89 -8.37 11.44
CA VAL A 91 -4.55 -9.52 10.83
C VAL A 91 -4.21 -9.53 9.34
N ILE A 92 -3.47 -10.54 8.90
CA ILE A 92 -3.08 -10.69 7.50
C ILE A 92 -3.85 -11.87 6.90
N VAL A 93 -4.66 -11.58 5.89
CA VAL A 93 -5.41 -12.60 5.14
C VAL A 93 -4.66 -12.88 3.83
N HIS A 94 -3.99 -14.02 3.75
CA HIS A 94 -3.36 -14.48 2.52
C HIS A 94 -4.34 -15.35 1.73
N MET A 95 -4.84 -14.84 0.60
CA MET A 95 -5.70 -15.62 -0.30
C MET A 95 -4.84 -16.51 -1.21
N ARG A 96 -4.85 -17.83 -0.96
CA ARG A 96 -4.22 -18.79 -1.89
C ARG A 96 -5.09 -18.97 -3.12
N LYS A 97 -4.50 -18.81 -4.32
CA LYS A 97 -5.17 -19.21 -5.57
C LYS A 97 -5.39 -20.72 -5.56
N LYS A 98 -6.62 -21.16 -5.83
CA LYS A 98 -6.94 -22.58 -6.06
C LYS A 98 -6.32 -22.97 -7.41
N LYS A 99 -5.51 -24.03 -7.45
CA LYS A 99 -5.11 -24.67 -8.71
C LYS A 99 -6.39 -25.16 -9.39
N VAL A 100 -6.61 -24.76 -10.64
CA VAL A 100 -7.61 -25.40 -11.49
C VAL A 100 -6.89 -26.56 -12.15
N ASP A 101 -7.21 -27.79 -11.76
CA ASP A 101 -6.76 -28.97 -12.50
C ASP A 101 -7.49 -28.97 -13.85
N HIS A 102 -6.76 -28.73 -14.94
CA HIS A 102 -7.26 -29.04 -16.26
C HIS A 102 -7.14 -30.54 -16.47
N GLU A 103 -8.21 -31.27 -16.11
CA GLU A 103 -8.43 -32.61 -16.64
C GLU A 103 -8.57 -32.48 -18.16
N ARG A 104 -7.53 -32.91 -18.88
CA ARG A 104 -7.67 -33.23 -20.31
C ARG A 104 -8.62 -34.42 -20.39
N LYS A 105 -9.75 -34.23 -21.06
CA LYS A 105 -10.50 -35.28 -21.73
C LYS A 105 -10.51 -35.00 -23.22
#